data_AF-A0AAD3D1W5-F1
#
_entry.id   AF-A0AAD3D1W5-F1
#
_cell.length_a   1.000
_cell.length_b   1.000
_cell.length_c   1.000
_cell.angle_alpha   90.00
_cell.angle_beta   90.00
_cell.angle_gamma   90.00
#
_symmetry.space_group_name_H-M   'P 1'
#
loop_
_entity.id
_entity.type
_entity.pdbx_description
1 polymer ?
#
loop_
_entity_poly.entity_id
_entity_poly.type
_entity_poly.pdbx_seq_one_letter_code
_entity_poly.pdbx_strand_id
1 'polypeptide(L)'
;MSIEGEKKYLIRGRRKLSSGTTLYCITSLYLAALFYIAISSLQKRQIAEISIIKTPFRRQVDISDEEFLTFNTENPNKQWCPEATCNNSPICEPCKQRFLFLFSTGRSGSTSLLSTLNLLPNVRLSGENNNAFVHQFYMQQRLSQAQDYFEDEVEVNSSSWIHNPIPRQSMACPVQQTLSTINPPSRSFLRRDYLTRKDVEKHEQSTIIGAKMIRVQNGNWTWQEAVQFYKRHFPCARYIINIREVEGSFQSMRKRGWFKNLSDDQLRKRIAKENKFLTSFANAMGDNRAKLILMDKWSKDVGVLNDAINWMGYQDCSLDSILHENKNGYSKEGEDEQNPLKGQCLLHTRMHIDLEVNVKNIR
;
A
#
# COMPACT_ATOMS: atom_id res chain seq x y z
N MET A 1 -18.17 -31.26 20.11
CA MET A 1 -17.08 -32.24 20.27
C MET A 1 -16.36 -31.94 21.57
N SER A 2 -16.44 -32.90 22.49
CA SER A 2 -15.89 -32.86 23.85
C SER A 2 -14.35 -32.70 23.83
N ILE A 3 -13.82 -31.91 24.76
CA ILE A 3 -12.39 -31.84 25.09
C ILE A 3 -12.22 -32.49 26.45
N GLU A 4 -11.54 -33.63 26.49
CA GLU A 4 -11.14 -34.31 27.72
C GLU A 4 -9.71 -34.81 27.60
N GLY A 5 -8.93 -34.58 28.66
CA GLY A 5 -7.81 -35.44 29.05
C GLY A 5 -6.41 -35.01 28.61
N GLU A 6 -5.61 -34.51 29.57
CA GLU A 6 -4.42 -35.25 30.02
C GLU A 6 -3.74 -34.56 31.22
N LYS A 7 -3.73 -35.25 32.37
CA LYS A 7 -2.86 -35.01 33.53
C LYS A 7 -1.92 -36.20 33.65
N LYS A 8 -0.60 -36.02 33.59
CA LYS A 8 0.37 -37.04 34.04
C LYS A 8 1.68 -36.46 34.61
N TYR A 9 1.89 -36.84 35.88
CA TYR A 9 3.13 -37.16 36.61
C TYR A 9 4.32 -36.18 36.68
N LEU A 10 4.52 -35.64 37.89
CA LEU A 10 5.76 -35.04 38.39
C LEU A 10 6.41 -36.01 39.39
N ILE A 11 7.50 -36.66 39.00
CA ILE A 11 8.34 -37.48 39.89
C ILE A 11 9.54 -36.62 40.34
N ARG A 12 9.63 -36.37 41.65
CA ARG A 12 10.74 -35.68 42.33
C ARG A 12 11.94 -36.62 42.50
N GLY A 13 13.05 -36.33 41.81
CA GLY A 13 14.36 -36.89 42.10
C GLY A 13 15.22 -35.92 42.92
N ARG A 14 15.55 -36.26 44.17
CA ARG A 14 16.55 -35.55 45.00
C ARG A 14 17.95 -35.96 44.54
N ARG A 15 18.73 -35.04 43.95
CA ARG A 15 20.19 -35.20 43.78
C ARG A 15 20.93 -34.59 44.97
N LYS A 16 21.89 -35.34 45.53
CA LYS A 16 22.87 -34.86 46.51
C LYS A 16 23.81 -33.87 45.80
N LEU A 17 23.89 -32.64 46.30
CA LEU A 17 24.88 -31.65 45.87
C LEU A 17 26.26 -32.01 46.43
N SER A 18 27.26 -32.08 45.55
CA SER A 18 28.66 -32.22 45.90
C SER A 18 29.24 -30.88 46.38
N SER A 19 30.17 -30.93 47.31
CA SER A 19 30.78 -29.81 48.05
C SER A 19 31.69 -28.87 47.22
N GLY A 20 31.54 -28.83 45.89
CA GLY A 20 32.32 -27.96 44.99
C GLY A 20 31.62 -26.66 44.55
N THR A 21 30.32 -26.49 44.85
CA THR A 21 29.51 -25.37 44.36
C THR A 21 29.63 -24.05 45.13
N THR A 22 30.26 -24.05 46.30
CA THR A 22 30.30 -22.85 47.16
C THR A 22 31.25 -21.78 46.62
N LEU A 23 32.36 -22.17 45.98
CA LEU A 23 33.33 -21.21 45.45
C LEU A 23 32.85 -20.50 44.17
N TYR A 24 32.05 -21.18 43.34
CA TYR A 24 31.45 -20.60 42.13
C TYR A 24 30.32 -19.62 42.42
N CYS A 25 29.59 -19.77 43.54
CA CYS A 25 28.55 -18.81 43.91
C CYS A 25 29.12 -17.47 44.36
N ILE A 26 30.26 -17.47 45.06
CA ILE A 26 30.87 -16.24 45.58
C ILE A 26 31.47 -15.40 44.46
N THR A 27 32.12 -16.02 43.47
CA THR A 27 32.67 -15.31 42.31
C THR A 27 31.59 -14.75 41.39
N SER A 28 30.48 -15.47 41.20
CA SER A 28 29.33 -15.01 40.41
C SER A 28 28.65 -13.78 41.03
N LEU A 29 28.48 -13.74 42.35
CA LEU A 29 27.90 -12.60 43.06
C LEU A 29 28.80 -11.36 43.00
N TYR A 30 30.12 -11.52 43.07
CA TYR A 30 31.07 -10.42 42.93
C TYR A 30 31.06 -9.82 41.51
N LEU A 31 31.00 -10.65 40.47
CA LEU A 31 30.92 -10.17 39.09
C LEU A 31 29.59 -9.45 38.81
N ALA A 32 28.47 -9.97 39.33
CA ALA A 32 27.17 -9.31 39.21
C ALA A 32 27.14 -7.94 39.91
N ALA A 33 27.75 -7.83 41.11
CA ALA A 33 27.86 -6.56 41.83
C ALA A 33 28.72 -5.54 41.08
N LEU A 34 29.86 -5.95 40.53
CA LEU A 34 30.73 -5.08 39.72
C LEU A 34 30.04 -4.63 38.43
N PHE A 35 29.28 -5.51 37.77
CA PHE A 35 28.51 -5.17 36.58
C PHE A 35 27.38 -4.17 36.88
N TYR A 36 26.68 -4.34 38.01
CA TYR A 36 25.66 -3.40 38.47
C TYR A 36 26.23 -2.01 38.80
N ILE A 37 27.39 -1.96 39.48
CA ILE A 37 28.08 -0.69 39.77
C ILE A 37 28.48 0.01 38.47
N ALA A 38 29.03 -0.73 37.50
CA ALA A 38 29.42 -0.18 36.20
C ALA A 38 28.22 0.42 35.42
N ILE A 39 27.10 -0.32 35.33
CA ILE A 39 25.86 0.16 34.69
C ILE A 39 25.31 1.40 35.42
N SER A 40 25.27 1.39 36.76
CA SER A 40 24.78 2.53 37.53
C SER A 40 25.64 3.79 37.34
N SER A 41 26.96 3.63 37.16
CA SER A 41 27.86 4.76 36.90
C SER A 41 27.71 5.31 35.47
N LEU A 42 27.46 4.43 34.49
CA LEU A 42 27.18 4.81 33.09
C LEU A 42 25.84 5.55 32.97
N GLN A 43 24.80 5.10 33.67
CA GLN A 43 23.53 5.84 33.74
C GLN A 43 23.68 7.20 34.40
N LYS A 44 24.45 7.31 35.49
CA LYS A 44 24.70 8.61 36.14
C LYS A 44 25.48 9.59 35.25
N ARG A 45 26.41 9.10 34.41
CA ARG A 45 27.13 9.95 33.44
C ARG A 45 26.26 10.41 32.28
N GLN A 46 25.34 9.59 31.78
CA GLN A 46 24.42 10.01 30.72
C GLN A 46 23.37 11.03 31.20
N ILE A 47 22.98 11.02 32.47
CA ILE A 47 22.02 11.98 33.01
C ILE A 47 22.66 13.36 33.26
N ALA A 48 23.98 13.44 33.47
CA ALA A 48 24.68 14.69 33.76
C ALA A 48 24.97 15.56 32.52
N GLU A 49 24.96 15.01 31.30
CA GLU A 49 25.19 15.77 30.07
C GLU A 49 23.91 16.29 29.40
N ILE A 50 22.72 15.96 29.92
CA ILE A 50 21.46 16.60 29.51
C ILE A 50 21.32 17.93 30.28
N SER A 51 22.33 18.79 30.15
CA SER A 51 22.20 20.20 30.48
C SER A 51 21.34 20.83 29.39
N ILE A 52 20.07 20.91 29.75
CA ILE A 52 18.95 21.59 29.10
C ILE A 52 19.43 22.81 28.31
N ILE A 53 19.57 22.66 26.98
CA ILE A 53 19.57 23.77 26.04
C ILE A 53 18.16 24.38 26.12
N LYS A 54 17.98 25.35 27.01
CA LYS A 54 16.81 26.25 27.05
C LYS A 54 16.91 27.21 25.87
N THR A 55 16.79 26.72 24.64
CA THR A 55 16.47 27.59 23.51
C THR A 55 14.97 27.89 23.59
N PRO A 56 14.54 29.16 23.61
CA PRO A 56 13.14 29.50 23.53
C PRO A 56 12.69 29.28 22.08
N PHE A 57 12.46 28.02 21.70
CA PHE A 57 11.85 27.69 20.41
C PHE A 57 10.33 27.86 20.53
N ARG A 58 9.89 29.09 20.85
CA ARG A 58 8.50 29.50 20.68
C ARG A 58 8.45 30.42 19.48
N ARG A 59 8.74 29.85 18.30
CA ARG A 59 8.25 30.44 17.07
C ARG A 59 6.73 30.35 17.20
N GLN A 60 6.07 31.49 17.42
CA GLN A 60 4.65 31.60 17.11
C GLN A 60 4.56 31.17 15.65
N VAL A 61 4.16 29.93 15.42
CA VAL A 61 3.61 29.56 14.14
C VAL A 61 2.37 30.41 14.08
N ASP A 62 2.43 31.51 13.34
CA ASP A 62 1.23 32.13 12.82
C ASP A 62 0.51 31.01 12.10
N ILE A 63 -0.45 30.40 12.80
CA ILE A 63 -1.51 29.62 12.21
C ILE A 63 -2.34 30.69 11.50
N SER A 64 -1.79 31.25 10.42
CA SER A 64 -2.54 32.02 9.45
C SER A 64 -3.75 31.17 9.13
N ASP A 65 -4.94 31.78 9.17
CA ASP A 65 -6.26 31.17 9.00
C ASP A 65 -6.33 30.22 7.79
N GLU A 66 -5.71 29.04 7.86
CA GLU A 66 -5.91 27.96 6.92
C GLU A 66 -7.32 27.50 7.20
N GLU A 67 -8.24 28.00 6.38
CA GLU A 67 -9.66 27.72 6.39
C GLU A 67 -9.84 26.22 6.64
N PHE A 68 -10.36 25.88 7.81
CA PHE A 68 -10.57 24.49 8.19
C PHE A 68 -11.45 23.84 7.12
N LEU A 69 -10.95 22.77 6.51
CA LEU A 69 -11.69 22.04 5.49
C LEU A 69 -13.08 21.65 6.02
N THR A 70 -14.12 22.12 5.36
CA THR A 70 -15.51 21.82 5.74
C THR A 70 -15.94 20.47 5.20
N PHE A 71 -16.91 19.85 5.87
CA PHE A 71 -17.53 18.63 5.36
C PHE A 71 -18.25 18.91 4.04
N ASN A 72 -17.89 18.20 2.97
CA ASN A 72 -18.54 18.33 1.67
C ASN A 72 -18.36 17.04 0.85
N THR A 73 -18.93 17.02 -0.36
CA THR A 73 -18.85 15.87 -1.28
C THR A 73 -18.10 16.16 -2.58
N GLU A 74 -17.32 17.23 -2.62
CA GLU A 74 -16.67 17.70 -3.84
C GLU A 74 -15.62 16.72 -4.33
N ASN A 75 -15.68 16.44 -5.63
CA ASN A 75 -14.71 15.62 -6.34
C ASN A 75 -13.85 16.52 -7.25
N PRO A 76 -12.57 16.76 -6.92
CA PRO A 76 -11.70 17.57 -7.77
C PRO A 76 -11.26 16.84 -9.06
N ASN A 77 -11.51 15.53 -9.16
CA ASN A 77 -11.02 14.64 -10.21
C ASN A 77 -12.16 14.08 -11.10
N LYS A 78 -13.22 14.86 -11.37
CA LYS A 78 -14.40 14.39 -12.13
C LYS A 78 -14.09 13.76 -13.48
N GLN A 79 -13.05 14.23 -14.19
CA GLN A 79 -12.64 13.64 -15.48
C GLN A 79 -12.06 12.23 -15.32
N TRP A 80 -11.39 11.95 -14.20
CA TRP A 80 -10.77 10.65 -13.93
C TRP A 80 -11.75 9.67 -13.29
N CYS A 81 -12.57 10.16 -12.35
CA CYS A 81 -13.46 9.37 -11.50
C CYS A 81 -14.85 10.05 -11.39
N PRO A 82 -15.63 10.15 -12.48
CA PRO A 82 -16.88 10.91 -12.48
C PRO A 82 -17.93 10.40 -11.48
N GLU A 83 -17.92 9.11 -11.20
CA GLU A 83 -18.87 8.43 -10.32
C GLU A 83 -18.43 8.41 -8.83
N ALA A 84 -17.29 9.02 -8.50
CA ALA A 84 -16.77 9.00 -7.15
C ALA A 84 -17.56 9.93 -6.22
N THR A 85 -18.02 9.39 -5.09
CA THR A 85 -18.51 10.16 -3.95
C THR A 85 -17.38 10.38 -2.95
N CYS A 86 -17.06 11.64 -2.69
CA CYS A 86 -15.88 12.07 -1.94
C CYS A 86 -16.29 12.71 -0.63
N ASN A 87 -16.50 11.93 0.44
CA ASN A 87 -16.90 12.48 1.75
C ASN A 87 -15.69 13.18 2.38
N ASN A 88 -15.51 14.45 2.02
CA ASN A 88 -14.43 15.29 2.53
C ASN A 88 -14.75 15.70 3.97
N SER A 89 -13.71 15.83 4.78
CA SER A 89 -13.75 16.19 6.20
C SER A 89 -12.50 17.00 6.57
N PRO A 90 -12.47 17.66 7.74
CA PRO A 90 -11.28 18.37 8.22
C PRO A 90 -10.00 17.52 8.25
N ILE A 91 -10.13 16.19 8.33
CA ILE A 91 -9.01 15.26 8.48
C ILE A 91 -8.71 14.43 7.23
N CYS A 92 -9.59 14.44 6.23
CA CYS A 92 -9.43 13.60 5.04
C CYS A 92 -10.19 14.10 3.82
N GLU A 93 -9.50 14.15 2.68
CA GLU A 93 -10.02 14.44 1.34
C GLU A 93 -9.80 13.22 0.43
N PRO A 94 -10.67 12.19 0.46
CA PRO A 94 -10.39 10.88 -0.15
C PRO A 94 -10.24 10.89 -1.68
N CYS A 95 -10.65 11.96 -2.35
CA CYS A 95 -10.56 12.12 -3.80
C CYS A 95 -9.49 13.10 -4.25
N LYS A 96 -8.69 13.65 -3.34
CA LYS A 96 -7.59 14.56 -3.68
C LYS A 96 -6.55 13.92 -4.60
N GLN A 97 -6.39 12.61 -4.46
CA GLN A 97 -5.39 11.80 -5.16
C GLN A 97 -6.05 10.87 -6.18
N ARG A 98 -5.39 10.70 -7.33
CA ARG A 98 -5.75 9.70 -8.35
C ARG A 98 -4.94 8.43 -8.15
N PHE A 99 -5.61 7.29 -8.28
CA PHE A 99 -5.00 5.99 -8.04
C PHE A 99 -5.17 5.05 -9.23
N LEU A 100 -4.18 4.17 -9.42
CA LEU A 100 -4.23 3.08 -10.39
C LEU A 100 -3.74 1.79 -9.76
N PHE A 101 -4.57 0.77 -9.75
CA PHE A 101 -4.17 -0.55 -9.26
C PHE A 101 -4.03 -1.54 -10.40
N LEU A 102 -2.95 -2.33 -10.37
CA LEU A 102 -2.77 -3.47 -11.25
C LEU A 102 -3.01 -4.74 -10.44
N PHE A 103 -4.22 -5.29 -10.54
CA PHE A 103 -4.53 -6.59 -9.93
C PHE A 103 -4.31 -7.69 -10.93
N SER A 104 -3.65 -8.76 -10.52
CA SER A 104 -3.36 -9.86 -11.43
C SER A 104 -3.35 -11.22 -10.76
N THR A 105 -3.48 -12.29 -11.54
CA THR A 105 -3.11 -13.62 -11.04
C THR A 105 -1.60 -13.83 -11.12
N GLY A 106 -1.07 -14.79 -10.36
CA GLY A 106 0.35 -15.13 -10.43
C GLY A 106 0.73 -15.60 -11.85
N ARG A 107 1.93 -15.23 -12.31
CA ARG A 107 2.49 -15.64 -13.63
C ARG A 107 1.71 -15.17 -14.87
N SER A 108 1.00 -14.05 -14.73
CA SER A 108 0.22 -13.38 -15.79
C SER A 108 0.95 -12.23 -16.49
N GLY A 109 2.28 -12.10 -16.36
CA GLY A 109 3.02 -10.99 -16.99
C GLY A 109 2.82 -9.62 -16.31
N SER A 110 2.24 -9.60 -15.11
CA SER A 110 1.98 -8.37 -14.34
C SER A 110 3.20 -7.48 -14.07
N THR A 111 4.43 -8.02 -14.10
CA THR A 111 5.64 -7.20 -13.93
C THR A 111 5.97 -6.43 -15.21
N SER A 112 5.83 -7.06 -16.38
CA SER A 112 5.91 -6.36 -17.67
C SER A 112 4.90 -5.21 -17.75
N LEU A 113 3.66 -5.48 -17.35
CA LEU A 113 2.61 -4.44 -17.30
C LEU A 113 2.95 -3.33 -16.32
N LEU A 114 3.50 -3.65 -15.15
CA LEU A 114 3.95 -2.66 -14.18
C LEU A 114 5.01 -1.72 -14.80
N SER A 115 6.06 -2.28 -15.41
CA SER A 115 7.09 -1.47 -16.08
C SER A 115 6.49 -0.64 -17.21
N THR A 116 5.63 -1.24 -18.04
CA THR A 116 4.94 -0.54 -19.15
C THR A 116 4.11 0.65 -18.66
N LEU A 117 3.32 0.47 -17.61
CA LEU A 117 2.48 1.54 -17.06
C LEU A 117 3.32 2.66 -16.43
N ASN A 118 4.47 2.34 -15.83
CA ASN A 118 5.40 3.31 -15.27
C ASN A 118 6.15 4.14 -16.32
N LEU A 119 6.08 3.78 -17.61
CA LEU A 119 6.58 4.64 -18.69
C LEU A 119 5.64 5.82 -18.96
N LEU A 120 4.36 5.72 -18.57
CA LEU A 120 3.39 6.78 -18.80
C LEU A 120 3.73 8.01 -17.94
N PRO A 121 3.60 9.23 -18.49
CA PRO A 121 3.91 10.42 -17.74
C PRO A 121 2.96 10.58 -16.56
N ASN A 122 3.54 11.00 -15.43
CA ASN A 122 2.85 11.16 -14.15
C ASN A 122 2.21 9.87 -13.63
N VAL A 123 2.67 8.68 -14.01
CA VAL A 123 2.27 7.41 -13.36
C VAL A 123 3.41 6.90 -12.52
N ARG A 124 3.10 6.49 -11.28
CA ARG A 124 4.07 5.93 -10.36
C ARG A 124 3.46 4.77 -9.59
N LEU A 125 3.67 3.56 -10.10
CA LEU A 125 3.21 2.31 -9.51
C LEU A 125 4.35 1.58 -8.82
N SER A 126 4.08 1.08 -7.62
CA SER A 126 5.00 0.20 -6.90
C SER A 126 4.80 -1.27 -7.27
N GLY A 127 5.80 -2.08 -6.91
CA GLY A 127 5.66 -3.53 -6.86
C GLY A 127 4.69 -4.02 -5.78
N GLU A 128 4.75 -5.32 -5.53
CA GLU A 128 3.88 -5.99 -4.54
C GLU A 128 4.15 -5.51 -3.11
N ASN A 129 3.08 -5.37 -2.33
CA ASN A 129 3.12 -4.88 -0.95
C ASN A 129 2.68 -5.93 0.08
N ASN A 130 2.79 -7.21 -0.28
CA ASN A 130 2.42 -8.35 0.58
C ASN A 130 0.99 -8.25 1.18
N ASN A 131 0.01 -7.74 0.41
CA ASN A 131 -1.39 -7.58 0.84
C ASN A 131 -1.59 -6.63 2.03
N ALA A 132 -0.79 -5.57 2.16
CA ALA A 132 -0.96 -4.56 3.21
C ALA A 132 -2.42 -4.07 3.39
N PHE A 133 -3.17 -3.89 2.29
CA PHE A 133 -4.56 -3.45 2.32
C PHE A 133 -5.53 -4.42 3.00
N VAL A 134 -5.26 -5.73 2.99
CA VAL A 134 -6.09 -6.72 3.69
C VAL A 134 -6.00 -6.50 5.21
N HIS A 135 -4.82 -6.14 5.71
CA HIS A 135 -4.65 -5.83 7.13
C HIS A 135 -5.38 -4.55 7.53
N GLN A 136 -5.42 -3.56 6.65
CA GLN A 136 -6.16 -2.33 6.87
C GLN A 136 -7.68 -2.54 6.83
N PHE A 137 -8.16 -3.44 5.97
CA PHE A 137 -9.54 -3.88 5.98
C PHE A 137 -9.92 -4.46 7.36
N TYR A 138 -9.11 -5.38 7.91
CA TYR A 138 -9.40 -5.92 9.23
C TYR A 138 -9.29 -4.87 10.34
N MET A 139 -8.31 -3.97 10.26
CA MET A 139 -8.21 -2.85 11.21
C MET A 139 -9.49 -2.01 11.20
N GLN A 140 -9.99 -1.66 10.01
CA GLN A 140 -11.25 -0.93 9.89
C GLN A 140 -12.43 -1.72 10.45
N GLN A 141 -12.53 -3.04 10.17
CA GLN A 141 -13.58 -3.88 10.73
C GLN A 141 -13.57 -3.86 12.27
N ARG A 142 -12.37 -3.88 12.88
CA ARG A 142 -12.23 -3.78 14.35
C ARG A 142 -12.64 -2.42 14.88
N LEU A 143 -12.29 -1.34 14.18
CA LEU A 143 -12.74 0.01 14.56
C LEU A 143 -14.27 0.11 14.50
N SER A 144 -14.91 -0.43 13.47
CA SER A 144 -16.38 -0.42 13.35
C SER A 144 -17.11 -1.32 14.36
N GLN A 145 -16.39 -2.11 15.16
CA GLN A 145 -16.99 -2.92 16.24
C GLN A 145 -17.06 -2.16 17.57
N ALA A 146 -16.30 -1.06 17.73
CA ALA A 146 -16.39 -0.22 18.92
C ALA A 146 -17.67 0.63 18.88
N GLN A 147 -18.14 1.05 20.05
CA GLN A 147 -19.36 1.85 20.18
C GLN A 147 -19.06 3.32 19.87
N ASP A 148 -19.84 3.90 18.96
CA ASP A 148 -19.79 5.34 18.72
C ASP A 148 -20.31 6.09 19.95
N TYR A 149 -19.60 7.13 20.36
CA TYR A 149 -19.91 8.00 21.50
C TYR A 149 -20.18 9.42 21.02
N PHE A 150 -21.35 9.97 21.31
CA PHE A 150 -21.70 11.35 21.00
C PHE A 150 -21.61 12.19 22.28
N GLU A 151 -20.72 13.19 22.31
CA GLU A 151 -20.52 14.08 23.46
C GLU A 151 -21.82 14.78 23.92
N ASP A 152 -22.79 14.94 23.02
CA ASP A 152 -24.09 15.56 23.30
C ASP A 152 -25.13 14.61 23.94
N GLU A 153 -24.81 13.31 24.07
CA GLU A 153 -25.68 12.34 24.74
C GLU A 153 -25.36 12.30 26.26
N VAL A 154 -26.35 12.71 27.07
CA VAL A 154 -26.25 13.06 28.49
C VAL A 154 -25.83 11.91 29.43
N GLU A 155 -25.82 10.66 28.95
CA GLU A 155 -25.36 9.51 29.73
C GLU A 155 -24.05 8.94 29.16
N VAL A 156 -22.94 9.36 29.75
CA VAL A 156 -21.61 8.81 29.46
C VAL A 156 -21.59 7.35 29.91
N ASN A 157 -21.88 6.44 28.99
CA ASN A 157 -21.65 5.03 29.22
C ASN A 157 -20.13 4.81 29.28
N SER A 158 -19.59 4.61 30.49
CA SER A 158 -18.15 4.53 30.78
C SER A 158 -17.48 3.24 30.28
N SER A 159 -17.91 2.71 29.14
CA SER A 159 -17.35 1.50 28.55
C SER A 159 -15.93 1.75 28.06
N SER A 160 -15.05 0.75 28.21
CA SER A 160 -13.67 0.82 27.72
C SER A 160 -13.54 0.72 26.20
N TRP A 161 -14.65 0.56 25.48
CA TRP A 161 -14.71 0.38 24.01
C TRP A 161 -15.55 1.48 23.34
N ILE A 162 -15.29 2.73 23.69
CA ILE A 162 -15.97 3.90 23.13
C ILE A 162 -14.98 4.82 22.39
N HIS A 163 -15.45 5.44 21.32
CA HIS A 163 -14.76 6.54 20.65
C HIS A 163 -15.77 7.47 19.96
N ASN A 164 -15.37 8.71 19.66
CA ASN A 164 -16.20 9.60 18.84
C ASN A 164 -16.54 8.95 17.48
N PRO A 165 -17.72 9.20 16.90
CA PRO A 165 -18.13 8.64 15.62
C PRO A 165 -17.06 8.86 14.57
N ILE A 166 -16.70 7.80 13.87
CA ILE A 166 -15.73 7.88 12.78
C ILE A 166 -16.45 8.40 11.53
N PRO A 167 -16.12 9.60 11.02
CA PRO A 167 -16.81 10.11 9.84
C PRO A 167 -16.65 9.18 8.63
N ARG A 168 -17.61 9.26 7.69
CA ARG A 168 -17.56 8.46 6.47
C ARG A 168 -16.25 8.72 5.73
N GLN A 169 -15.58 7.64 5.32
CA GLN A 169 -14.29 7.69 4.62
C GLN A 169 -13.12 8.32 5.41
N SER A 170 -13.22 8.57 6.72
CA SER A 170 -12.07 9.07 7.49
C SER A 170 -10.86 8.14 7.49
N MET A 171 -11.09 6.83 7.31
CA MET A 171 -10.03 5.83 7.15
C MET A 171 -9.42 5.79 5.74
N ALA A 172 -9.98 6.49 4.76
CA ALA A 172 -9.47 6.49 3.40
C ALA A 172 -8.07 7.10 3.34
N CYS A 173 -7.85 8.27 3.96
CA CYS A 173 -6.54 8.93 3.90
C CYS A 173 -5.43 8.12 4.60
N PRO A 174 -5.61 7.55 5.81
CA PRO A 174 -4.64 6.62 6.39
C PRO A 174 -4.35 5.38 5.51
N VAL A 175 -5.39 4.82 4.88
CA VAL A 175 -5.25 3.69 3.95
C VAL A 175 -4.46 4.10 2.70
N GLN A 176 -4.80 5.24 2.09
CA GLN A 176 -4.13 5.80 0.93
C GLN A 176 -2.69 6.17 1.20
N GLN A 177 -2.39 6.74 2.38
CA GLN A 177 -1.05 7.15 2.79
C GLN A 177 -0.06 5.98 2.78
N THR A 178 -0.54 4.75 2.95
CA THR A 178 0.31 3.55 2.84
C THR A 178 0.95 3.43 1.46
N LEU A 179 0.27 3.84 0.39
CA LEU A 179 0.87 3.89 -0.96
C LEU A 179 2.01 4.91 -1.01
N SER A 180 1.79 6.12 -0.51
CA SER A 180 2.81 7.16 -0.48
C SER A 180 4.00 6.77 0.40
N THR A 181 3.80 5.96 1.44
CA THR A 181 4.87 5.43 2.29
C THR A 181 5.71 4.36 1.57
N ILE A 182 5.08 3.38 0.91
CA ILE A 182 5.82 2.30 0.23
C ILE A 182 6.37 2.73 -1.12
N ASN A 183 5.84 3.81 -1.67
CA ASN A 183 6.21 4.40 -2.94
C ASN A 183 6.26 5.92 -2.75
N PRO A 184 7.32 6.46 -2.14
CA PRO A 184 7.48 7.91 -2.04
C PRO A 184 7.89 8.50 -3.41
N PRO A 185 7.84 9.84 -3.57
CA PRO A 185 8.48 10.50 -4.71
C PRO A 185 9.95 10.10 -4.85
N SER A 186 10.49 10.22 -6.06
CA SER A 186 11.88 9.84 -6.33
C SER A 186 12.85 10.65 -5.46
N ARG A 187 14.00 10.06 -5.13
CA ARG A 187 15.05 10.77 -4.40
C ARG A 187 15.54 12.01 -5.14
N SER A 188 15.56 11.99 -6.46
CA SER A 188 15.96 13.15 -7.27
C SER A 188 14.93 14.29 -7.18
N PHE A 189 13.65 13.97 -7.05
CA PHE A 189 12.63 14.98 -6.75
C PHE A 189 12.84 15.53 -5.33
N LEU A 190 12.87 14.67 -4.31
CA LEU A 190 12.95 15.07 -2.90
C LEU A 190 14.24 15.81 -2.51
N ARG A 191 15.31 15.71 -3.31
CA ARG A 191 16.59 16.40 -3.08
C ARG A 191 16.69 17.79 -3.72
N ARG A 192 15.65 18.26 -4.40
CA ARG A 192 15.65 19.62 -4.95
C ARG A 192 15.70 20.63 -3.79
N ASP A 193 16.58 21.61 -3.92
CA ASP A 193 16.66 22.69 -2.95
C ASP A 193 15.31 23.44 -2.88
N TYR A 194 14.96 23.90 -1.68
CA TYR A 194 13.76 24.71 -1.40
C TYR A 194 12.40 24.02 -1.61
N LEU A 195 12.33 22.68 -1.63
CA LEU A 195 11.04 22.01 -1.63
C LEU A 195 10.27 22.27 -0.32
N THR A 196 9.08 22.83 -0.47
CA THR A 196 8.10 22.94 0.61
C THR A 196 7.22 21.69 0.66
N ARG A 197 6.51 21.51 1.78
CA ARG A 197 5.46 20.48 1.88
C ARG A 197 4.40 20.65 0.79
N LYS A 198 4.02 21.89 0.48
CA LYS A 198 3.01 22.21 -0.55
C LYS A 198 3.49 21.80 -1.96
N ASP A 199 4.79 21.89 -2.24
CA ASP A 199 5.36 21.43 -3.52
C ASP A 199 5.29 19.91 -3.66
N VAL A 200 5.59 19.17 -2.59
CA VAL A 200 5.47 17.70 -2.58
C VAL A 200 4.01 17.29 -2.75
N GLU A 201 3.08 17.93 -2.02
CA GLU A 201 1.65 17.66 -2.12
C GLU A 201 1.11 17.94 -3.53
N LYS A 202 1.52 19.05 -4.15
CA LYS A 202 1.15 19.39 -5.53
C LYS A 202 1.70 18.37 -6.53
N HIS A 203 2.94 17.93 -6.35
CA HIS A 203 3.53 16.88 -7.18
C HIS A 203 2.77 15.56 -7.07
N GLU A 204 2.44 15.13 -5.85
CA GLU A 204 1.67 13.91 -5.62
C GLU A 204 0.27 13.99 -6.24
N GLN A 205 -0.45 15.10 -6.08
CA GLN A 205 -1.77 15.31 -6.69
C GLN A 205 -1.73 15.23 -8.22
N SER A 206 -0.65 15.71 -8.84
CA SER A 206 -0.43 15.62 -10.28
C SER A 206 -0.05 14.22 -10.77
N THR A 207 0.40 13.35 -9.86
CA THR A 207 0.84 11.97 -10.15
C THR A 207 -0.30 10.98 -9.92
N ILE A 208 -0.44 9.96 -10.76
CA ILE A 208 -1.29 8.79 -10.51
C ILE A 208 -0.43 7.77 -9.78
N ILE A 209 -0.76 7.49 -8.52
CA ILE A 209 0.01 6.56 -7.69
C ILE A 209 -0.71 5.23 -7.54
N GLY A 210 0.04 4.17 -7.25
CA GLY A 210 -0.60 2.89 -7.01
C GLY A 210 0.37 1.74 -6.84
N ALA A 211 -0.16 0.52 -6.97
CA ALA A 211 0.60 -0.69 -6.74
C ALA A 211 0.11 -1.84 -7.60
N LYS A 212 1.05 -2.73 -7.92
CA LYS A 212 0.77 -4.04 -8.50
C LYS A 212 0.56 -5.08 -7.41
N MET A 213 -0.50 -5.87 -7.51
CA MET A 213 -0.88 -6.89 -6.51
C MET A 213 -1.29 -8.19 -7.17
N ILE A 214 -0.68 -9.31 -6.78
CA ILE A 214 -1.04 -10.65 -7.29
C ILE A 214 -1.82 -11.52 -6.29
N ARG A 215 -2.11 -10.98 -5.11
CA ARG A 215 -2.64 -11.73 -3.96
C ARG A 215 -3.85 -11.06 -3.31
N VAL A 216 -4.50 -10.09 -3.97
CA VAL A 216 -5.68 -9.40 -3.39
C VAL A 216 -6.76 -10.39 -2.96
N GLN A 217 -6.88 -11.53 -3.64
CA GLN A 217 -7.78 -12.65 -3.36
C GLN A 217 -7.34 -13.60 -2.23
N ASN A 218 -6.15 -13.42 -1.65
CA ASN A 218 -5.62 -14.28 -0.58
C ASN A 218 -6.04 -13.83 0.83
N GLY A 219 -6.80 -12.74 0.97
CA GLY A 219 -7.39 -12.34 2.24
C GLY A 219 -8.57 -13.24 2.63
N ASN A 220 -8.91 -13.28 3.92
CA ASN A 220 -10.17 -13.81 4.43
C ASN A 220 -11.29 -12.77 4.21
N TRP A 221 -11.48 -12.40 2.95
CA TRP A 221 -12.54 -11.53 2.49
C TRP A 221 -13.06 -12.02 1.13
N THR A 222 -14.31 -11.72 0.86
CA THR A 222 -14.98 -11.99 -0.41
C THR A 222 -14.62 -10.93 -1.45
N TRP A 223 -14.92 -11.20 -2.73
CA TRP A 223 -14.71 -10.17 -3.76
C TRP A 223 -15.64 -8.96 -3.53
N GLN A 224 -16.83 -9.17 -2.94
CA GLN A 224 -17.77 -8.11 -2.57
C GLN A 224 -17.15 -7.19 -1.52
N GLU A 225 -16.61 -7.75 -0.45
CA GLU A 225 -15.94 -6.98 0.61
C GLU A 225 -14.74 -6.22 0.07
N ALA A 226 -13.93 -6.85 -0.79
CA ALA A 226 -12.84 -6.17 -1.47
C ALA A 226 -13.35 -5.00 -2.32
N VAL A 227 -14.38 -5.19 -3.14
CA VAL A 227 -14.97 -4.10 -3.94
C VAL A 227 -15.45 -2.96 -3.06
N GLN A 228 -16.15 -3.24 -1.95
CA GLN A 228 -16.64 -2.21 -1.04
C GLN A 228 -15.48 -1.47 -0.35
N PHE A 229 -14.47 -2.19 0.10
CA PHE A 229 -13.26 -1.61 0.67
C PHE A 229 -12.59 -0.65 -0.31
N TYR A 230 -12.36 -1.10 -1.54
CA TYR A 230 -11.68 -0.30 -2.56
C TYR A 230 -12.53 0.88 -3.07
N LYS A 231 -13.86 0.72 -3.22
CA LYS A 231 -14.76 1.84 -3.57
C LYS A 231 -14.77 2.90 -2.47
N ARG A 232 -14.77 2.47 -1.20
CA ARG A 232 -14.79 3.37 -0.03
C ARG A 232 -13.47 4.11 0.15
N HIS A 233 -12.33 3.42 0.08
CA HIS A 233 -11.04 4.05 0.41
C HIS A 233 -10.27 4.58 -0.78
N PHE A 234 -10.62 4.17 -1.99
CA PHE A 234 -10.01 4.69 -3.21
C PHE A 234 -11.11 5.07 -4.20
N PRO A 235 -11.96 6.05 -3.85
CA PRO A 235 -13.08 6.44 -4.71
C PRO A 235 -12.61 6.92 -6.10
N CYS A 236 -11.43 7.55 -6.18
CA CYS A 236 -10.79 7.96 -7.43
C CYS A 236 -9.70 7.00 -7.93
N ALA A 237 -9.88 5.70 -7.71
CA ALA A 237 -9.07 4.66 -8.33
C ALA A 237 -9.69 4.07 -9.61
N ARG A 238 -8.80 3.78 -10.56
CA ARG A 238 -9.02 2.84 -11.67
C ARG A 238 -8.25 1.54 -11.43
N TYR A 239 -8.71 0.45 -12.05
CA TYR A 239 -8.19 -0.89 -11.86
C TYR A 239 -7.91 -1.54 -13.21
N ILE A 240 -6.66 -1.90 -13.47
CA ILE A 240 -6.33 -2.84 -14.54
C ILE A 240 -6.33 -4.23 -13.93
N ILE A 241 -7.21 -5.09 -14.42
CA ILE A 241 -7.35 -6.47 -13.99
C ILE A 241 -6.72 -7.34 -15.06
N ASN A 242 -5.58 -7.96 -14.76
CA ASN A 242 -4.85 -8.78 -15.70
C ASN A 242 -4.87 -10.25 -15.28
N ILE A 243 -5.55 -11.07 -16.06
CA ILE A 243 -5.59 -12.51 -15.84
C ILE A 243 -4.94 -13.25 -17.00
N ARG A 244 -4.73 -14.55 -16.80
CA ARG A 244 -4.18 -15.46 -17.79
C ARG A 244 -5.01 -16.74 -17.80
N GLU A 245 -5.08 -17.39 -18.95
CA GLU A 245 -5.67 -18.73 -19.06
C GLU A 245 -5.11 -19.70 -18.02
N VAL A 246 -5.99 -20.55 -17.47
CA VAL A 246 -5.67 -21.43 -16.34
C VAL A 246 -4.47 -22.32 -16.66
N GLU A 247 -4.44 -22.90 -17.87
CA GLU A 247 -3.38 -23.80 -18.28
C GLU A 247 -2.04 -23.06 -18.45
N GLY A 248 -2.06 -21.86 -19.02
CA GLY A 248 -0.85 -21.04 -19.18
C GLY A 248 -0.22 -20.67 -17.82
N SER A 249 -1.05 -20.29 -16.85
CA SER A 249 -0.61 -20.03 -15.48
C SER A 249 -0.11 -21.29 -14.79
N PHE A 250 -0.83 -22.41 -14.91
CA PHE A 250 -0.48 -23.70 -14.32
C PHE A 250 0.92 -24.15 -14.79
N GLN A 251 1.14 -24.19 -16.11
CA GLN A 251 2.42 -24.61 -16.69
C GLN A 251 3.56 -23.69 -16.23
N SER A 252 3.33 -22.37 -16.17
CA SER A 252 4.33 -21.41 -15.69
C SER A 252 4.67 -21.61 -14.21
N MET A 253 3.65 -21.83 -13.36
CA MET A 253 3.83 -22.05 -11.93
C MET A 253 4.58 -23.36 -11.66
N ARG A 254 4.23 -24.45 -12.35
CA ARG A 254 4.92 -25.74 -12.25
C ARG A 254 6.37 -25.65 -12.67
N LYS A 255 6.65 -25.06 -13.83
CA LYS A 255 8.03 -24.85 -14.32
C LYS A 255 8.89 -24.06 -13.32
N ARG A 256 8.29 -23.15 -12.54
CA ARG A 256 8.99 -22.35 -11.51
C ARG A 256 8.98 -23.00 -10.12
N GLY A 257 8.44 -24.20 -9.99
CA GLY A 257 8.38 -24.93 -8.71
C GLY A 257 7.46 -24.28 -7.67
N TRP A 258 6.44 -23.53 -8.10
CA TRP A 258 5.44 -22.96 -7.19
C TRP A 258 4.43 -24.04 -6.78
N PHE A 259 3.96 -23.99 -5.54
CA PHE A 259 2.92 -24.88 -5.00
C PHE A 259 3.21 -26.38 -5.19
N LYS A 260 4.45 -26.81 -4.90
CA LYS A 260 4.89 -28.22 -5.04
C LYS A 260 4.05 -29.21 -4.23
N ASN A 261 3.41 -28.73 -3.16
CA ASN A 261 2.55 -29.51 -2.26
C ASN A 261 1.10 -29.65 -2.74
N LEU A 262 0.69 -28.95 -3.79
CA LEU A 262 -0.64 -29.10 -4.38
C LEU A 262 -0.58 -30.12 -5.52
N SER A 263 -1.62 -30.94 -5.65
CA SER A 263 -1.84 -31.73 -6.87
C SER A 263 -2.14 -30.82 -8.06
N ASP A 264 -2.03 -31.38 -9.26
CA ASP A 264 -2.29 -30.65 -10.51
C ASP A 264 -3.72 -30.11 -10.60
N ASP A 265 -4.69 -30.90 -10.20
CA ASP A 265 -6.10 -30.49 -10.12
C ASP A 265 -6.32 -29.40 -9.07
N GLN A 266 -5.72 -29.54 -7.88
CA GLN A 266 -5.80 -28.53 -6.82
C GLN A 266 -5.22 -27.18 -7.29
N LEU A 267 -4.08 -27.20 -7.99
CA LEU A 267 -3.47 -25.98 -8.51
C LEU A 267 -4.32 -25.33 -9.60
N ARG A 268 -4.87 -26.11 -10.55
CA ARG A 268 -5.79 -25.57 -11.58
C ARG A 268 -7.06 -24.98 -10.96
N LYS A 269 -7.68 -25.68 -10.01
CA LYS A 269 -8.85 -25.17 -9.26
C LYS A 269 -8.54 -23.89 -8.51
N ARG A 270 -7.35 -23.81 -7.90
CA ARG A 270 -6.88 -22.58 -7.25
C ARG A 270 -6.78 -21.43 -8.26
N ILE A 271 -6.08 -21.62 -9.38
CA ILE A 271 -5.93 -20.57 -10.41
C ILE A 271 -7.30 -20.13 -10.96
N ALA A 272 -8.19 -21.09 -11.25
CA ALA A 272 -9.54 -20.79 -11.72
C ALA A 272 -10.33 -19.97 -10.69
N LYS A 273 -10.22 -20.28 -9.39
CA LYS A 273 -10.82 -19.51 -8.31
C LYS A 273 -10.25 -18.09 -8.24
N GLU A 274 -8.95 -17.92 -8.39
CA GLU A 274 -8.28 -16.61 -8.40
C GLU A 274 -8.74 -15.77 -9.62
N ASN A 275 -8.81 -16.36 -10.82
CA ASN A 275 -9.35 -15.71 -12.02
C ASN A 275 -10.81 -15.30 -11.82
N LYS A 276 -11.65 -16.17 -11.23
CA LYS A 276 -13.06 -15.89 -10.96
C LYS A 276 -13.22 -14.73 -9.98
N PHE A 277 -12.40 -14.68 -8.92
CA PHE A 277 -12.39 -13.57 -7.97
C PHE A 277 -12.13 -12.24 -8.69
N LEU A 278 -11.06 -12.17 -9.49
CA LEU A 278 -10.67 -10.94 -10.19
C LEU A 278 -11.67 -10.51 -11.27
N THR A 279 -12.25 -11.47 -12.00
CA THR A 279 -13.31 -11.19 -12.98
C THR A 279 -14.56 -10.65 -12.30
N SER A 280 -14.97 -11.26 -11.17
CA SER A 280 -16.12 -10.79 -10.39
C SER A 280 -15.88 -9.39 -9.82
N PHE A 281 -14.66 -9.12 -9.34
CA PHE A 281 -14.23 -7.80 -8.90
C PHE A 281 -14.32 -6.77 -10.03
N ALA A 282 -13.80 -7.08 -11.23
CA ALA A 282 -13.85 -6.19 -12.39
C ALA A 282 -15.30 -5.82 -12.75
N ASN A 283 -16.15 -6.84 -12.89
CA ASN A 283 -17.57 -6.66 -13.26
C ASN A 283 -18.32 -5.79 -12.24
N ALA A 284 -18.07 -5.99 -10.95
CA ALA A 284 -18.71 -5.22 -9.88
C ALA A 284 -18.17 -3.77 -9.73
N MET A 285 -16.97 -3.51 -10.23
CA MET A 285 -16.42 -2.15 -10.33
C MET A 285 -17.01 -1.38 -11.52
N GLY A 286 -17.39 -2.08 -12.60
CA GLY A 286 -17.92 -1.49 -13.83
C GLY A 286 -16.84 -0.98 -14.79
N ASP A 287 -17.19 -0.87 -16.07
CA ASP A 287 -16.25 -0.58 -17.16
C ASP A 287 -15.58 0.79 -17.06
N ASN A 288 -16.19 1.74 -16.36
CA ASN A 288 -15.62 3.07 -16.10
C ASN A 288 -14.48 3.04 -15.08
N ARG A 289 -14.43 2.01 -14.22
CA ARG A 289 -13.44 1.91 -13.14
C ARG A 289 -12.49 0.74 -13.29
N ALA A 290 -12.91 -0.36 -13.92
CA ALA A 290 -12.07 -1.53 -14.12
C ALA A 290 -11.97 -1.93 -15.59
N LYS A 291 -10.75 -2.25 -16.03
CA LYS A 291 -10.47 -2.80 -17.36
C LYS A 291 -9.87 -4.20 -17.20
N LEU A 292 -10.61 -5.22 -17.64
CA LEU A 292 -10.13 -6.59 -17.69
C LEU A 292 -9.32 -6.83 -18.97
N ILE A 293 -8.10 -7.31 -18.83
CA ILE A 293 -7.22 -7.71 -19.94
C ILE A 293 -6.70 -9.14 -19.74
N LEU A 294 -6.44 -9.82 -20.85
CA LEU A 294 -5.95 -11.20 -20.87
C LEU A 294 -4.50 -11.23 -21.36
N MET A 295 -3.59 -11.80 -20.58
CA MET A 295 -2.19 -11.98 -20.96
C MET A 295 -2.03 -12.66 -22.30
N ASP A 296 -2.80 -13.72 -22.55
CA ASP A 296 -2.71 -14.51 -23.77
C ASP A 296 -3.09 -13.71 -25.03
N LYS A 297 -3.77 -12.56 -24.87
CA LYS A 297 -4.07 -11.59 -25.92
C LYS A 297 -3.02 -10.49 -25.99
N TRP A 298 -2.82 -9.73 -24.92
CA TRP A 298 -1.95 -8.55 -24.96
C TRP A 298 -0.47 -8.91 -25.19
N SER A 299 -0.05 -10.13 -24.88
CA SER A 299 1.32 -10.60 -25.19
C SER A 299 1.59 -10.83 -26.68
N LYS A 300 0.54 -10.82 -27.52
CA LYS A 300 0.62 -11.02 -28.98
C LYS A 300 0.20 -9.77 -29.75
N ASP A 301 -0.53 -8.87 -29.09
CA ASP A 301 -1.13 -7.70 -29.70
C ASP A 301 -0.98 -6.50 -28.77
N VAL A 302 -0.08 -5.59 -29.16
CA VAL A 302 0.18 -4.33 -28.45
C VAL A 302 -1.06 -3.41 -28.46
N GLY A 303 -1.98 -3.59 -29.41
CA GLY A 303 -3.25 -2.86 -29.49
C GLY A 303 -4.08 -3.01 -28.22
N VAL A 304 -4.07 -4.19 -27.59
CA VAL A 304 -4.78 -4.43 -26.32
C VAL A 304 -4.23 -3.56 -25.18
N LEU A 305 -2.91 -3.30 -25.16
CA LEU A 305 -2.29 -2.41 -24.19
C LEU A 305 -2.59 -0.94 -24.51
N ASN A 306 -2.54 -0.57 -25.79
CA ASN A 306 -2.91 0.78 -26.24
C ASN A 306 -4.37 1.10 -25.92
N ASP A 307 -5.29 0.15 -26.06
CA ASP A 307 -6.68 0.29 -25.63
C ASP A 307 -6.81 0.52 -24.12
N ALA A 308 -5.98 -0.13 -23.30
CA ALA A 308 -5.97 0.09 -21.86
C ALA A 308 -5.40 1.48 -21.49
N ILE A 309 -4.36 1.94 -22.19
CA ILE A 309 -3.76 3.28 -22.04
C ILE A 309 -4.77 4.37 -22.43
N ASN A 310 -5.44 4.19 -23.57
CA ASN A 310 -6.50 5.08 -24.03
C ASN A 310 -7.69 5.09 -23.05
N TRP A 311 -8.08 3.93 -22.52
CA TRP A 311 -9.10 3.84 -21.48
C TRP A 311 -8.70 4.60 -20.21
N MET A 312 -7.41 4.61 -19.84
CA MET A 312 -6.89 5.45 -18.76
C MET A 312 -6.98 6.96 -19.06
N GLY A 313 -7.34 7.35 -20.28
CA GLY A 313 -7.48 8.75 -20.69
C GLY A 313 -6.20 9.34 -21.27
N TYR A 314 -5.16 8.54 -21.53
CA TYR A 314 -4.01 9.01 -22.30
C TYR A 314 -4.39 9.09 -23.78
N GLN A 315 -4.07 10.21 -24.40
CA GLN A 315 -4.22 10.45 -25.84
C GLN A 315 -2.84 10.68 -26.45
N ASP A 316 -2.74 10.49 -27.76
CA ASP A 316 -1.49 10.66 -28.52
C ASP A 316 -0.32 9.86 -27.91
N CYS A 317 -0.66 8.69 -27.36
CA CYS A 317 0.24 7.78 -26.67
C CYS A 317 0.03 6.37 -27.24
N SER A 318 1.09 5.76 -27.73
CA SER A 318 1.02 4.36 -28.16
C SER A 318 2.33 3.64 -27.91
N LEU A 319 2.22 2.41 -27.47
CA LEU A 319 3.30 1.45 -27.45
C LEU A 319 3.47 0.87 -28.85
N ASP A 320 4.72 0.76 -29.29
CA ASP A 320 5.06 0.07 -30.55
C ASP A 320 5.38 -1.41 -30.35
N SER A 321 5.70 -1.79 -29.13
CA SER A 321 6.14 -3.13 -28.76
C SER A 321 5.81 -3.42 -27.29
N ILE A 322 5.86 -4.70 -26.94
CA ILE A 322 5.51 -5.19 -25.60
C ILE A 322 6.80 -5.35 -24.80
N LEU A 323 6.87 -4.73 -23.61
CA LEU A 323 7.97 -4.95 -22.69
C LEU A 323 7.94 -6.37 -22.12
N HIS A 324 9.05 -7.08 -22.25
CA HIS A 324 9.20 -8.44 -21.75
C HIS A 324 10.13 -8.51 -20.53
N GLU A 325 9.63 -8.04 -19.41
CA GLU A 325 10.30 -8.18 -18.12
C GLU A 325 10.36 -9.64 -17.64
N ASN A 326 11.49 -10.00 -17.03
CA ASN A 326 11.73 -11.32 -16.42
C ASN A 326 11.62 -12.53 -17.36
N LYS A 327 11.84 -12.35 -18.68
CA LYS A 327 11.87 -13.48 -19.65
C LYS A 327 12.83 -14.59 -19.19
N ASN A 328 13.98 -14.21 -18.63
CA ASN A 328 15.03 -15.11 -18.15
C ASN A 328 15.08 -15.28 -16.62
N GLY A 329 14.07 -14.80 -15.90
CA GLY A 329 14.09 -14.73 -14.42
C GLY A 329 14.55 -13.37 -13.91
N TYR A 330 14.77 -13.27 -12.59
CA TYR A 330 15.32 -12.08 -11.94
C TYR A 330 16.83 -11.98 -12.19
N SER A 331 17.25 -11.86 -13.45
CA SER A 331 18.65 -11.53 -13.77
C SER A 331 18.88 -10.05 -13.53
N LYS A 332 20.11 -9.70 -13.12
CA LYS A 332 20.52 -8.33 -12.84
C LYS A 332 20.35 -7.46 -14.08
N GLU A 333 19.86 -6.24 -13.83
CA GLU A 333 19.76 -5.12 -14.75
C GLU A 333 21.02 -5.00 -15.61
N GLY A 334 20.85 -5.11 -16.92
CA GLY A 334 21.93 -5.01 -17.88
C GLY A 334 21.47 -5.56 -19.21
N GLU A 335 21.36 -4.65 -20.18
CA GLU A 335 21.25 -4.94 -21.62
C GLU A 335 19.83 -5.32 -22.10
N ASP A 336 19.00 -4.27 -22.23
CA ASP A 336 18.10 -4.00 -23.38
C ASP A 336 16.92 -3.09 -22.95
N GLU A 337 17.21 -1.91 -22.39
CA GLU A 337 16.19 -0.86 -22.17
C GLU A 337 16.00 -0.04 -23.46
N GLN A 338 15.32 -0.60 -24.44
CA GLN A 338 14.64 0.25 -25.43
C GLN A 338 13.32 0.69 -24.82
N ASN A 339 13.11 2.01 -24.70
CA ASN A 339 11.83 2.57 -24.31
C ASN A 339 10.83 2.45 -25.49
N PRO A 340 9.79 1.59 -25.40
CA PRO A 340 8.86 1.32 -26.50
C PRO A 340 7.73 2.35 -26.63
N LEU A 341 7.75 3.40 -25.79
CA LEU A 341 6.70 4.42 -25.79
C LEU A 341 6.93 5.43 -26.92
N LYS A 342 5.93 5.62 -27.78
CA LYS A 342 5.90 6.65 -28.83
C LYS A 342 4.82 7.69 -28.57
N GLY A 343 5.07 8.91 -29.04
CA GLY A 343 4.17 10.06 -28.91
C GLY A 343 4.50 10.96 -27.71
N GLN A 344 3.74 12.05 -27.55
CA GLN A 344 3.90 12.98 -26.42
C GLN A 344 3.22 12.47 -25.14
N CYS A 345 2.38 11.43 -25.25
CA CYS A 345 1.63 10.82 -24.16
C CYS A 345 0.94 11.84 -23.26
N LEU A 346 -0.09 12.50 -23.78
CA LEU A 346 -0.81 13.52 -23.03
C LEU A 346 -1.99 12.86 -22.33
N LEU A 347 -2.01 12.92 -21.00
CA LEU A 347 -3.22 12.56 -20.26
C LEU A 347 -4.29 13.62 -20.57
N HIS A 348 -5.44 13.20 -21.12
CA HIS A 348 -6.61 14.04 -21.42
C HIS A 348 -7.28 14.47 -20.11
N THR A 349 -6.54 15.27 -19.36
CA THR A 349 -6.95 15.98 -18.15
C THR A 349 -6.57 17.44 -18.24
N ARG A 350 -6.23 17.95 -19.44
CA ARG A 350 -5.99 19.37 -19.67
C ARG A 350 -7.30 20.15 -19.48
N MET A 351 -7.63 20.46 -18.24
CA MET A 351 -7.69 21.87 -17.88
C MET A 351 -6.27 22.40 -18.05
N HIS A 352 -6.12 23.39 -18.91
CA HIS A 352 -4.97 24.29 -18.93
C HIS A 352 -4.68 24.78 -17.50
N ILE A 353 -3.81 24.07 -16.78
CA ILE A 353 -3.01 24.73 -15.76
C ILE A 353 -1.82 25.26 -16.54
N ASP A 354 -1.96 26.48 -17.02
CA ASP A 354 -0.86 27.26 -17.58
C ASP A 354 0.19 27.45 -16.48
N LEU A 355 1.07 26.46 -16.32
CA LEU A 355 2.37 26.66 -15.73
C LEU A 355 3.27 27.21 -16.83
N GLU A 356 3.01 28.45 -17.26
CA GLU A 356 4.09 29.31 -17.72
C GLU A 356 5.01 29.53 -16.52
N VAL A 357 5.93 28.59 -16.30
CA VAL A 357 7.11 28.86 -15.52
C VAL A 357 7.90 29.87 -16.35
N ASN A 358 7.75 31.14 -15.98
CA ASN A 358 8.46 32.25 -16.58
C ASN A 358 9.94 32.13 -16.19
N VAL A 359 10.72 31.32 -16.92
CA VAL A 359 12.18 31.17 -16.76
C VAL A 359 12.92 32.37 -17.39
N LYS A 360 12.30 33.56 -17.40
CA LYS A 360 12.96 34.81 -17.75
C LYS A 360 13.11 35.64 -16.48
N ASN A 361 14.18 35.37 -15.72
CA ASN A 361 14.94 36.33 -14.90
C ASN A 361 15.70 35.59 -13.79
N ILE A 362 16.73 34.85 -14.18
CA ILE A 362 17.91 34.67 -13.34
C ILE A 362 19.09 35.08 -14.25
N ARG A 363 19.56 36.32 -14.07
CA ARG A 363 20.84 36.81 -14.54
C ARG A 363 21.63 37.24 -13.32
#